data_AF-A0A935EZ82-F1
#
_entry.id   AF-A0A935EZ82-F1
#
_cell.length_a   1.000
_cell.length_b   1.000
_cell.length_c   1.000
_cell.angle_alpha   90.00
_cell.angle_beta   90.00
_cell.angle_gamma   90.00
#
_symmetry.space_group_name_H-M   'P 1'
#
loop_
_entity.id
_entity.type
_entity.pdbx_description
1 polymer ?
#
loop_
_entity_poly.entity_id
_entity_poly.type
_entity_poly.pdbx_seq_one_letter_code
_entity_poly.pdbx_strand_id
1 'polypeptide(L)'
;MTYFCTYCSARKDKREVLLPAIERYKDERINHIYDGAMAIGVGFLILSGEYGLIRSKDKIPYYDHRLMAEEVEAIAKKMVKQLKRLHATQIVYFTESLEKDRHVGPYLRAIQIACDRASVALSVFNI
;
A
#
# COMPACT_ATOMS: atom_id res chain seq x y z
N MET A 1 -3.63 13.11 9.42
CA MET A 1 -3.44 11.79 10.06
C MET A 1 -2.21 11.11 9.46
N THR A 2 -1.43 10.42 10.29
CA THR A 2 -0.26 9.64 9.84
C THR A 2 -0.67 8.19 9.57
N TYR A 3 -0.16 7.62 8.48
CA TYR A 3 -0.36 6.21 8.13
C TYR A 3 0.96 5.51 7.85
N PHE A 4 1.11 4.30 8.37
CA PHE A 4 2.08 3.34 7.87
C PHE A 4 1.53 2.67 6.62
N CYS A 5 2.38 2.47 5.63
CA CYS A 5 1.97 1.94 4.34
C CYS A 5 3.03 1.00 3.78
N THR A 6 2.59 -0.07 3.13
CA THR A 6 3.49 -0.97 2.41
C THR A 6 2.80 -1.57 1.18
N TYR A 7 3.55 -2.06 0.20
CA TYR A 7 2.99 -2.63 -1.02
C TYR A 7 2.30 -3.98 -0.78
N CYS A 8 1.33 -4.33 -1.62
CA CYS A 8 0.64 -5.61 -1.57
C CYS A 8 1.60 -6.80 -1.82
N SER A 9 1.12 -8.03 -1.57
CA SER A 9 1.90 -9.24 -1.86
C SER A 9 1.38 -10.00 -3.07
N ALA A 10 2.29 -10.66 -3.79
CA ALA A 10 1.92 -11.65 -4.80
C ALA A 10 1.24 -12.86 -4.13
N ARG A 11 1.69 -13.24 -2.92
CA ARG A 11 1.13 -14.37 -2.16
C ARG A 11 -0.22 -13.97 -1.58
N LYS A 12 -1.28 -14.59 -2.07
CA LYS A 12 -2.66 -14.31 -1.66
C LYS A 12 -3.41 -15.59 -1.35
N ASP A 13 -4.36 -15.49 -0.42
CA ASP A 13 -5.41 -16.48 -0.25
C ASP A 13 -6.26 -16.53 -1.54
N LYS A 14 -6.43 -17.72 -2.12
CA LYS A 14 -7.11 -17.92 -3.41
C LYS A 14 -8.61 -18.24 -3.27
N ARG A 15 -9.17 -18.23 -2.06
CA ARG A 15 -10.60 -18.46 -1.88
C ARG A 15 -11.39 -17.34 -2.56
N GLU A 16 -12.36 -17.72 -3.39
CA GLU A 16 -13.27 -16.83 -4.14
C GLU A 16 -14.39 -16.28 -3.24
N VAL A 17 -13.99 -15.69 -2.11
CA VAL A 17 -14.86 -14.98 -1.17
C VAL A 17 -14.25 -13.61 -0.90
N LEU A 18 -15.03 -12.63 -0.45
CA LEU A 18 -14.46 -11.36 -0.01
C LEU A 18 -13.73 -11.54 1.33
N LEU A 19 -12.44 -11.22 1.37
CA LEU A 19 -11.60 -11.31 2.57
C LEU A 19 -11.04 -9.93 2.93
N PRO A 20 -10.90 -9.59 4.23
CA PRO A 20 -10.11 -8.44 4.65
C PRO A 20 -8.73 -8.45 4.00
N ALA A 21 -8.24 -7.28 3.59
CA ALA A 21 -6.97 -7.16 2.89
C ALA A 21 -5.81 -7.81 3.67
N ILE A 22 -5.77 -7.64 4.99
CA ILE A 22 -4.75 -8.25 5.86
C ILE A 22 -4.81 -9.78 5.89
N GLU A 23 -6.00 -10.37 5.67
CA GLU A 23 -6.16 -11.83 5.57
C GLU A 23 -5.90 -12.35 4.16
N ARG A 24 -6.21 -11.52 3.14
CA ARG A 24 -6.00 -11.82 1.72
C ARG A 24 -4.52 -11.96 1.42
N TYR A 25 -3.69 -10.99 1.80
CA TYR A 25 -2.26 -11.05 1.53
C TYR A 25 -1.55 -11.90 2.58
N LYS A 26 -0.86 -12.95 2.15
CA LYS A 26 -0.15 -13.88 3.04
C LYS A 26 1.33 -13.52 3.09
N ASP A 27 1.63 -12.46 3.83
CA ASP A 27 2.96 -11.83 3.83
C ASP A 27 3.29 -11.30 5.24
N GLU A 28 4.36 -11.82 5.84
CA GLU A 28 4.77 -11.49 7.22
C GLU A 28 5.16 -10.02 7.37
N ARG A 29 5.75 -9.41 6.34
CA ARG A 29 6.08 -7.98 6.35
C ARG A 29 4.82 -7.13 6.55
N ILE A 30 3.73 -7.47 5.85
CA ILE A 30 2.47 -6.73 5.98
C ILE A 30 1.95 -6.82 7.42
N ASN A 31 2.02 -8.00 8.04
CA ASN A 31 1.60 -8.20 9.43
C ASN A 31 2.50 -7.43 10.42
N HIS A 32 3.83 -7.51 10.28
CA HIS A 32 4.75 -6.79 11.16
C HIS A 32 4.57 -5.28 11.11
N ILE A 33 4.37 -4.70 9.92
CA ILE A 33 4.15 -3.26 9.79
C ILE A 33 2.78 -2.88 10.33
N TYR A 34 1.76 -3.72 10.12
CA TYR A 34 0.43 -3.51 10.71
C TYR A 34 0.51 -3.49 12.24
N ASP A 35 1.17 -4.48 12.85
CA ASP A 35 1.33 -4.57 14.30
C ASP A 35 2.10 -3.36 14.84
N GLY A 36 3.17 -2.95 14.16
CA GLY A 36 3.92 -1.73 14.49
C GLY A 36 3.06 -0.47 14.43
N ALA A 37 2.22 -0.34 13.39
CA ALA A 37 1.30 0.79 13.26
C ALA A 37 0.28 0.84 14.40
N MET A 38 -0.29 -0.32 14.77
CA MET A 38 -1.27 -0.43 15.85
C MET A 38 -0.63 -0.14 17.21
N ALA A 39 0.60 -0.61 17.44
CA ALA A 39 1.32 -0.40 18.70
C ALA A 39 1.57 1.10 18.99
N ILE A 40 1.76 1.92 17.96
CA ILE A 40 1.98 3.37 18.12
C ILE A 40 0.74 4.22 17.82
N GLY A 41 -0.42 3.58 17.59
CA GLY A 41 -1.70 4.27 17.41
C GLY A 41 -1.83 5.06 16.09
N VAL A 42 -1.13 4.66 15.02
CA VAL A 42 -1.27 5.27 13.69
C VAL A 42 -2.10 4.40 12.75
N GLY A 43 -2.58 4.97 11.65
CA GLY A 43 -3.32 4.20 10.65
C GLY A 43 -2.40 3.25 9.87
N PHE A 44 -2.98 2.20 9.28
CA PHE A 44 -2.27 1.28 8.40
C PHE A 44 -2.98 1.14 7.06
N LEU A 45 -2.20 1.17 5.98
CA LEU A 45 -2.65 1.03 4.60
C LEU A 45 -1.81 -0.01 3.87
N ILE A 46 -2.43 -0.71 2.93
CA ILE A 46 -1.75 -1.55 1.95
C ILE A 46 -1.91 -0.87 0.60
N LEU A 47 -0.81 -0.71 -0.12
CA LEU A 47 -0.80 -0.19 -1.47
C LEU A 47 -0.96 -1.36 -2.45
N SER A 48 -2.17 -1.53 -2.94
CA SER A 48 -2.55 -2.51 -3.97
C SER A 48 -2.33 -1.93 -5.36
N GLY A 49 -1.78 -2.74 -6.27
CA GLY A 49 -1.64 -2.35 -7.68
C GLY A 49 -2.97 -2.12 -8.38
N GLU A 50 -4.03 -2.81 -7.93
CA GLU A 50 -5.38 -2.72 -8.48
C GLU A 50 -6.20 -1.63 -7.77
N TYR A 51 -6.15 -1.62 -6.43
CA TYR A 51 -7.06 -0.82 -5.61
C TYR A 51 -6.47 0.51 -5.11
N GLY A 52 -5.16 0.73 -5.27
CA GLY A 52 -4.46 1.85 -4.65
C GLY A 52 -4.35 1.63 -3.15
N LEU A 53 -4.62 2.66 -2.35
CA LEU A 53 -4.57 2.58 -0.88
C LEU A 53 -5.83 1.93 -0.32
N ILE A 54 -5.67 0.78 0.34
CA ILE A 54 -6.74 0.06 1.03
C ILE A 54 -6.37 -0.15 2.51
N ARG A 55 -7.38 -0.21 3.38
CA ARG A 55 -7.21 -0.50 4.81
C ARG A 55 -7.09 -2.01 5.02
N SER A 56 -6.47 -2.41 6.13
CA SER A 56 -6.36 -3.84 6.53
C SER A 56 -7.70 -4.56 6.58
N LYS A 57 -8.77 -3.86 6.98
CA LYS A 57 -10.14 -4.39 7.12
C LYS A 57 -10.98 -4.31 5.85
N ASP A 58 -10.51 -3.65 4.80
CA ASP A 58 -11.27 -3.55 3.54
C ASP A 58 -11.39 -4.95 2.92
N LYS A 59 -12.61 -5.38 2.63
CA LYS A 59 -12.87 -6.69 2.05
C LYS A 59 -12.65 -6.64 0.53
N ILE A 60 -11.74 -7.47 0.03
CA ILE A 60 -11.35 -7.54 -1.38
C ILE A 60 -11.53 -8.96 -1.94
N PRO A 61 -11.91 -9.11 -3.22
CA PRO A 61 -11.94 -10.41 -3.89
C PRO A 61 -10.51 -10.94 -4.11
N TYR A 62 -10.40 -12.20 -4.55
CA TYR A 62 -9.14 -12.67 -5.12
C TYR A 62 -8.88 -11.96 -6.45
N TYR A 63 -7.62 -11.67 -6.72
CA TYR A 63 -7.18 -11.10 -7.99
C TYR A 63 -5.68 -11.40 -8.18
N ASP A 64 -5.26 -11.52 -9.44
CA ASP A 64 -3.85 -11.74 -9.80
C ASP A 64 -3.34 -10.59 -10.66
N HIS A 65 -3.08 -9.47 -10.00
CA HIS A 65 -2.58 -8.27 -10.64
C HIS A 65 -1.39 -7.70 -9.88
N ARG A 66 -0.35 -7.34 -10.64
CA ARG A 66 0.85 -6.64 -10.19
C ARG A 66 0.88 -5.29 -10.89
N LEU A 67 1.23 -4.23 -10.16
CA LEU A 67 1.32 -2.90 -10.72
C LEU A 67 2.46 -2.82 -11.73
N MET A 68 2.13 -2.43 -12.96
CA MET A 68 3.09 -2.22 -14.04
C MET A 68 3.45 -0.74 -14.19
N ALA A 69 4.56 -0.45 -14.88
CA ALA A 69 5.08 0.91 -15.00
C ALA A 69 4.10 1.85 -15.72
N GLU A 70 3.36 1.32 -16.69
CA GLU A 70 2.38 2.02 -17.51
C GLU A 70 1.13 2.42 -16.70
N GLU A 71 0.89 1.74 -15.58
CA GLU A 71 -0.29 1.91 -14.72
C GLU A 71 -0.05 2.89 -13.56
N VAL A 72 1.22 3.23 -13.30
CA VAL A 72 1.66 4.08 -12.19
C VAL A 72 0.89 5.41 -12.13
N GLU A 73 0.68 6.05 -13.26
CA GLU A 73 0.02 7.36 -13.33
C GLU A 73 -1.48 7.24 -12.97
N ALA A 74 -2.14 6.19 -13.49
CA ALA A 74 -3.55 5.93 -13.24
C ALA A 74 -3.80 5.59 -11.76
N ILE A 75 -2.96 4.70 -11.18
CA ILE A 75 -3.08 4.32 -9.78
C ILE A 75 -2.76 5.51 -8.85
N ALA A 76 -1.75 6.32 -9.18
CA ALA A 76 -1.40 7.50 -8.41
C ALA A 76 -2.56 8.52 -8.38
N LYS A 77 -3.23 8.76 -9.52
CA LYS A 77 -4.41 9.63 -9.59
C LYS A 77 -5.56 9.15 -8.68
N LYS A 78 -5.76 7.84 -8.57
CA LYS A 78 -6.72 7.23 -7.64
C LYS A 78 -6.28 7.46 -6.19
N MET A 79 -5.01 7.25 -5.90
CA MET A 79 -4.42 7.42 -4.56
C MET A 79 -4.48 8.86 -4.06
N VAL A 80 -4.32 9.87 -4.92
CA VAL A 80 -4.50 11.28 -4.54
C VAL A 80 -5.88 11.52 -3.94
N LYS A 81 -6.94 10.95 -4.55
CA LYS A 81 -8.31 11.07 -4.03
C LYS A 81 -8.47 10.32 -2.70
N GLN A 82 -7.85 9.15 -2.58
CA GLN A 82 -7.86 8.35 -1.35
C GLN A 82 -7.16 9.08 -0.20
N LEU A 83 -5.97 9.64 -0.42
CA LEU A 83 -5.21 10.39 0.57
C LEU A 83 -6.00 11.60 1.11
N LYS A 84 -6.63 12.36 0.22
CA LYS A 84 -7.49 13.50 0.60
C LYS A 84 -8.67 13.06 1.46
N ARG A 85 -9.37 11.98 1.08
CA ARG A 85 -10.50 11.42 1.83
C ARG A 85 -10.08 10.85 3.20
N LEU A 86 -8.86 10.31 3.28
CA LEU A 86 -8.28 9.82 4.52
C LEU A 86 -7.77 10.94 5.44
N HIS A 87 -7.80 12.20 4.97
CA HIS A 87 -7.17 13.34 5.62
C HIS A 87 -5.71 13.03 6.02
N ALA A 88 -5.00 12.33 5.13
CA ALA A 88 -3.62 11.96 5.34
C ALA A 88 -2.75 13.23 5.34
N THR A 89 -1.85 13.33 6.31
CA THR A 89 -0.86 14.41 6.42
C THR A 89 0.56 13.86 6.27
N GLN A 90 0.75 12.58 6.60
CA GLN A 90 2.02 11.88 6.45
C GLN A 90 1.79 10.41 6.09
N ILE A 91 2.60 9.90 5.17
CA ILE A 91 2.77 8.47 4.89
C ILE A 91 4.19 8.06 5.27
N VAL A 92 4.29 7.03 6.09
CA VAL A 92 5.54 6.30 6.33
C VAL A 92 5.47 5.01 5.50
N TYR A 93 6.21 4.98 4.41
CA TYR A 93 6.19 3.89 3.43
C TYR A 93 7.35 2.93 3.64
N PHE A 94 7.03 1.67 3.88
CA PHE A 94 8.00 0.59 4.07
C PHE A 94 8.07 -0.25 2.80
N THR A 95 9.27 -0.47 2.28
CA THR A 95 9.50 -1.19 1.03
C THR A 95 10.79 -2.00 1.09
N GLU A 96 10.87 -3.06 0.28
CA GLU A 96 12.18 -3.67 -0.01
C GLU A 96 13.00 -2.70 -0.89
N SER A 97 14.32 -2.89 -0.90
CA SER A 97 15.19 -2.13 -1.80
C SER A 97 15.00 -2.56 -3.26
N LEU A 98 15.19 -1.64 -4.20
CA LEU A 98 15.13 -1.95 -5.64
C LEU A 98 16.22 -2.91 -6.10
N GLU A 99 17.29 -3.05 -5.31
CA GLU A 99 18.36 -4.03 -5.55
C GLU A 99 17.87 -5.45 -5.23
N LYS A 100 17.10 -5.62 -4.14
CA LYS A 100 16.51 -6.90 -3.75
C LYS A 100 15.31 -7.27 -4.60
N ASP A 101 14.41 -6.31 -4.87
CA ASP A 101 13.21 -6.53 -5.67
C ASP A 101 12.92 -5.35 -6.59
N ARG A 102 13.20 -5.51 -7.89
CA ARG A 102 12.91 -4.48 -8.89
C ARG A 102 11.42 -4.24 -9.11
N HIS A 103 10.57 -5.20 -8.74
CA HIS A 103 9.13 -5.10 -8.94
C HIS A 103 8.46 -4.14 -7.96
N VAL A 104 9.15 -3.69 -6.89
CA VAL A 104 8.61 -2.63 -6.02
C VAL A 104 8.70 -1.23 -6.64
N GLY A 105 9.49 -1.07 -7.72
CA GLY A 105 9.71 0.20 -8.40
C GLY A 105 8.43 0.95 -8.78
N PRO A 106 7.47 0.32 -9.50
CA PRO A 106 6.19 0.94 -9.82
C PRO A 106 5.42 1.41 -8.58
N TYR A 107 5.44 0.64 -7.49
CA TYR A 107 4.74 0.98 -6.25
C TYR A 107 5.37 2.17 -5.53
N LEU A 108 6.71 2.20 -5.45
CA LEU A 108 7.46 3.33 -4.88
C LEU A 108 7.19 4.62 -5.68
N ARG A 109 7.21 4.53 -7.02
CA ARG A 109 6.91 5.66 -7.88
C ARG A 109 5.46 6.14 -7.72
N ALA A 110 4.51 5.23 -7.61
CA ALA A 110 3.09 5.56 -7.43
C ALA A 110 2.84 6.30 -6.11
N ILE A 111 3.41 5.85 -4.99
CA ILE A 111 3.23 6.51 -3.69
C ILE A 111 3.91 7.88 -3.64
N GLN A 112 5.08 8.03 -4.26
CA GLN A 112 5.78 9.31 -4.40
C GLN A 112 4.91 10.33 -5.15
N ILE A 113 4.43 9.97 -6.35
CA ILE A 113 3.57 10.84 -7.17
C ILE A 113 2.28 11.19 -6.42
N ALA A 114 1.65 10.21 -5.77
CA ALA A 114 0.40 10.44 -5.06
C ALA A 114 0.57 11.37 -3.85
N CYS A 115 1.63 11.19 -3.06
CA CYS A 115 1.90 12.02 -1.89
C CYS A 115 2.25 13.45 -2.28
N ASP A 116 3.11 13.63 -3.28
CA ASP A 116 3.48 14.94 -3.83
C ASP A 116 2.24 15.74 -4.27
N ARG A 117 1.41 15.15 -5.14
CA ARG A 117 0.18 15.78 -5.66
C ARG A 117 -0.91 16.00 -4.61
N ALA A 118 -0.88 15.25 -3.52
CA ALA A 118 -1.82 15.40 -2.41
C ALA A 118 -1.28 16.34 -1.31
N SER A 119 -0.06 16.86 -1.46
CA SER A 119 0.65 17.63 -0.43
C SER A 119 0.74 16.88 0.91
N VAL A 120 1.05 15.58 0.82
CA VAL A 120 1.23 14.68 1.96
C VAL A 120 2.71 14.39 2.14
N ALA A 121 3.22 14.53 3.36
CA ALA A 121 4.62 14.21 3.65
C ALA A 121 4.88 12.71 3.45
N LEU A 122 5.98 12.35 2.79
CA LEU A 122 6.37 10.96 2.56
C LEU A 122 7.73 10.68 3.19
N SER A 123 7.81 9.65 4.03
CA SER A 123 9.05 9.07 4.53
C SER A 123 9.15 7.64 4.02
N VAL A 124 10.32 7.23 3.50
CA VAL A 124 10.53 5.89 2.92
C VAL A 124 11.57 5.14 3.72
N PHE A 125 11.27 3.90 4.11
CA PHE A 125 12.15 3.02 4.88
C PHE A 125 12.34 1.70 4.13
N ASN A 126 13.61 1.33 3.93
CA ASN A 126 13.95 0.00 3.44
C ASN A 126 13.90 -1.01 4.59
N ILE A 127 13.32 -2.18 4.32
CA ILE A 127 13.26 -3.31 5.25
C ILE A 127 13.94 -4.56 4.68
#